data_AF-A0A7W2JWH2-F1
#
_entry.id   AF-A0A7W2JWH2-F1
#
_cell.length_a   1.000
_cell.length_b   1.000
_cell.length_c   1.000
_cell.angle_alpha   90.00
_cell.angle_beta   90.00
_cell.angle_gamma   90.00
#
_symmetry.space_group_name_H-M   'P 1'
#
loop_
_entity.id
_entity.type
_entity.pdbx_description
1 polymer ?
#
loop_
_entity_poly.entity_id
_entity_poly.type
_entity_poly.pdbx_seq_one_letter_code
_entity_poly.pdbx_strand_id
1 'polypeptide(L)'
;MPKTMLRTRRDGVAFYLNTETSSPGSGHRNRYRLFRTSDHGRSKDGWVKVGSQDGQHLLSLADEHDLFIACQSLFDLKRPKAYRPQETIRGRVGAWEGEAFKARKKTDSTASQEKRNLTHQASNHSDA
;
A
#
# COMPACT_ATOMS: atom_id res chain seq x y z
N MET A 1 -7.13 -7.58 13.25
CA MET A 1 -6.69 -6.86 12.04
C MET A 1 -6.50 -5.38 12.36
N PRO A 2 -5.55 -4.67 11.73
CA PRO A 2 -5.40 -3.23 11.93
C PRO A 2 -6.63 -2.49 11.40
N LYS A 3 -7.22 -1.62 12.22
CA LYS A 3 -8.37 -0.77 11.87
C LYS A 3 -7.91 0.65 11.63
N THR A 4 -8.34 1.27 10.53
CA THR A 4 -8.16 2.70 10.29
C THR A 4 -9.09 3.50 11.20
N MET A 5 -8.50 4.39 11.98
CA MET A 5 -9.19 5.22 12.98
C MET A 5 -9.51 6.61 12.44
N LEU A 6 -8.58 7.20 11.68
CA LEU A 6 -8.82 8.46 10.97
C LEU A 6 -8.10 8.46 9.62
N ARG A 7 -8.59 9.33 8.74
CA ARG A 7 -8.00 9.64 7.44
C ARG A 7 -8.19 11.13 7.17
N THR A 8 -7.13 11.80 6.70
CA THR A 8 -7.18 13.16 6.18
C THR A 8 -6.42 13.23 4.86
N ARG A 9 -6.81 14.13 3.96
CA ARG A 9 -6.19 14.28 2.62
C ARG A 9 -6.13 15.74 2.21
N ARG A 10 -5.05 16.12 1.54
CA ARG A 10 -4.88 17.45 0.96
C ARG A 10 -3.80 17.43 -0.12
N ASP A 11 -4.03 18.14 -1.21
CA ASP A 11 -3.05 18.36 -2.30
C ASP A 11 -2.36 17.08 -2.79
N GLY A 12 -3.13 15.99 -2.94
CA GLY A 12 -2.63 14.69 -3.40
C GLY A 12 -1.88 13.87 -2.34
N VAL A 13 -1.68 14.41 -1.13
CA VAL A 13 -1.15 13.72 0.05
C VAL A 13 -2.30 13.23 0.92
N ALA A 14 -2.17 12.03 1.48
CA ALA A 14 -3.13 11.49 2.43
C ALA A 14 -2.43 10.82 3.61
N PHE A 15 -3.04 10.97 4.78
CA PHE A 15 -2.61 10.35 6.02
C PHE A 15 -3.66 9.35 6.52
N TYR A 16 -3.18 8.22 7.06
CA TYR A 16 -4.02 7.17 7.61
C TYR A 16 -3.48 6.75 8.98
N LEU A 17 -4.27 6.94 10.04
CA LEU A 17 -3.92 6.42 11.37
C LEU A 17 -4.58 5.06 11.56
N ASN A 18 -3.77 4.01 11.66
CA ASN A 18 -4.23 2.66 11.88
C ASN A 18 -3.87 2.20 13.29
N THR A 19 -4.76 1.44 13.93
CA THR A 19 -4.41 0.67 15.14
C THR A 19 -3.46 -0.45 14.77
N GLU A 20 -2.41 -0.65 15.56
CA GLU A 20 -1.69 -1.92 15.57
C GLU A 20 -2.48 -2.91 16.41
N THR A 21 -2.71 -4.12 15.90
CA THR A 21 -3.12 -5.23 16.73
C THR A 21 -2.01 -5.53 17.72
N SER A 22 -2.21 -5.19 19.00
CA SER A 22 -1.47 -5.82 20.08
C SER A 22 -1.83 -7.30 20.09
N SER A 23 -0.84 -8.17 20.27
CA SER A 23 -1.12 -9.58 20.57
C SER A 23 -1.96 -9.65 21.85
N PRO A 24 -2.93 -10.58 21.94
CA PRO A 24 -3.66 -10.79 23.19
C PRO A 24 -2.64 -11.06 24.30
N GLY A 25 -2.66 -10.27 25.38
CA GLY A 25 -1.77 -10.45 26.53
C GLY A 25 -0.61 -9.44 26.67
N SER A 26 -0.34 -8.59 25.67
CA SER A 26 0.58 -7.47 25.89
C SER A 26 -0.20 -6.30 26.50
N GLY A 27 0.08 -5.93 27.75
CA GLY A 27 -0.53 -4.80 28.46
C GLY A 27 -0.29 -3.41 27.84
N HIS A 28 0.23 -3.35 26.61
CA HIS A 28 0.46 -2.13 25.86
C HIS A 28 -0.84 -1.72 25.14
N ARG A 29 -1.54 -0.76 25.75
CA ARG A 29 -2.76 -0.17 25.21
C ARG A 29 -2.42 0.62 23.93
N ASN A 30 -3.21 0.40 22.87
CA ASN A 30 -3.35 1.20 21.65
C ASN A 30 -2.05 1.85 21.11
N ARG A 31 -1.27 1.08 20.36
CA ARG A 31 -0.23 1.64 19.49
C ARG A 31 -0.83 1.93 18.12
N TYR A 32 -0.50 3.09 17.56
CA TYR A 32 -0.97 3.48 16.23
C TYR A 32 0.19 3.50 15.23
N ARG A 33 -0.13 3.37 13.96
CA ARG A 33 0.75 3.69 12.83
C ARG A 33 0.11 4.78 12.01
N LEU A 34 0.85 5.85 11.79
CA LEU A 34 0.49 6.88 10.83
C LEU A 34 1.20 6.58 9.52
N PHE A 35 0.42 6.30 8.49
CA PHE A 35 0.90 6.11 7.12
C PHE A 35 0.72 7.40 6.34
N ARG A 36 1.66 7.67 5.44
CA ARG A 36 1.56 8.75 4.46
C ARG A 36 1.61 8.18 3.05
N THR A 37 0.76 8.71 2.19
CA THR A 37 0.79 8.46 0.75
C THR A 37 0.79 9.78 0.01
N SER A 38 1.51 9.83 -1.11
CA SER A 38 1.55 10.96 -2.04
C SER A 38 0.99 10.53 -3.41
N ASP A 39 0.94 11.47 -4.37
CA ASP A 39 0.49 11.22 -5.74
C ASP A 39 -0.91 10.60 -5.82
N HIS A 40 -1.85 11.12 -5.02
CA HIS A 40 -3.22 10.62 -4.93
C HIS A 40 -3.29 9.13 -4.51
N GLY A 41 -2.35 8.70 -3.67
CA GLY A 41 -2.28 7.34 -3.15
C GLY A 41 -1.46 6.37 -3.99
N ARG A 42 -0.86 6.83 -5.10
CA ARG A 42 0.03 5.99 -5.94
C ARG A 42 1.35 5.68 -5.24
N SER A 43 1.85 6.63 -4.46
CA SER A 43 3.15 6.54 -3.80
C SER A 43 2.95 6.34 -2.29
N LYS A 44 3.55 5.28 -1.73
CA LYS A 44 3.53 5.00 -0.28
C LYS A 44 4.82 5.50 0.36
N ASP A 45 4.81 6.75 0.80
CA ASP A 45 5.97 7.45 1.34
C ASP A 45 6.55 6.74 2.57
N GLY A 46 5.68 6.18 3.42
CA GLY A 46 6.10 5.40 4.56
C GLY A 46 5.15 5.46 5.73
N TRP A 47 5.67 5.13 6.90
CA TRP A 47 4.91 5.13 8.14
C TRP A 47 5.76 5.45 9.36
N VAL A 48 5.12 5.98 10.40
CA VAL A 48 5.72 6.25 11.72
C VAL A 48 4.92 5.57 12.81
N LYS A 49 5.59 5.19 13.92
CA LYS A 49 4.91 4.73 15.13
C LYS A 49 4.34 5.93 15.88
N VAL A 50 3.09 5.81 16.29
CA VAL A 50 2.38 6.85 17.04
C VAL A 50 1.97 6.26 18.39
N GLY A 51 2.38 6.95 19.47
CA GLY A 51 2.05 6.54 20.83
C GLY A 51 0.58 6.80 21.14
N SER A 52 0.11 6.30 22.28
CA SER A 52 -1.30 6.41 22.64
C SER A 52 -1.74 7.87 22.84
N GLN A 53 -0.91 8.71 23.47
CA GLN A 53 -1.21 10.13 23.70
C GLN A 53 -1.32 10.90 22.38
N ASP A 54 -0.29 10.85 21.53
CA ASP A 54 -0.31 11.46 20.19
C ASP A 54 -1.51 10.98 19.37
N GLY A 55 -1.81 9.67 19.40
CA GLY A 55 -2.92 9.11 18.65
C GLY A 55 -4.28 9.59 19.15
N GLN A 56 -4.46 9.74 20.46
CA GLN A 56 -5.68 10.31 21.04
C GLN A 56 -5.80 11.81 20.75
N HIS A 57 -4.69 12.55 20.80
CA HIS A 57 -4.66 13.96 20.39
C HIS A 57 -5.14 14.12 18.94
N LEU A 58 -4.60 13.33 18.01
CA LEU A 58 -5.06 13.36 16.62
C LEU A 58 -6.54 13.00 16.47
N LEU A 59 -7.06 12.05 17.25
CA LEU A 59 -8.47 11.66 17.22
C LEU A 59 -9.41 12.71 17.84
N SER A 60 -8.88 13.63 18.65
CA SER A 60 -9.65 14.71 19.28
C SER A 60 -9.80 15.96 18.41
N LEU A 61 -9.02 16.06 17.32
CA LEU A 61 -9.11 17.18 16.38
C LEU A 61 -10.36 17.02 15.50
N ALA A 62 -11.26 17.98 15.58
CA ALA A 62 -12.49 18.01 14.79
C ALA A 62 -12.29 18.62 13.39
N ASP A 63 -11.38 19.58 13.28
CA ASP A 63 -11.09 20.27 12.02
C ASP A 63 -10.13 19.46 11.14
N GLU A 64 -10.48 19.29 9.85
CA GLU A 64 -9.71 18.48 8.91
C GLU A 64 -8.36 19.12 8.55
N HIS A 65 -8.29 20.46 8.51
CA HIS A 65 -7.07 21.20 8.22
C HIS A 65 -6.07 21.05 9.36
N ASP A 66 -6.51 21.29 10.60
CA ASP A 66 -5.67 21.14 11.79
C ASP A 66 -5.20 19.69 11.95
N LEU A 67 -6.08 18.72 11.69
CA LEU A 67 -5.74 17.31 11.67
C LEU A 67 -4.66 16.99 10.63
N PHE A 68 -4.77 17.57 9.43
CA PHE A 68 -3.76 17.39 8.37
C PHE A 68 -2.40 17.95 8.80
N ILE A 69 -2.37 19.18 9.32
CA ILE A 69 -1.14 19.82 9.79
C ILE A 69 -0.51 19.02 10.92
N ALA A 70 -1.31 18.60 11.91
CA ALA A 70 -0.82 17.77 13.02
C ALA A 70 -0.25 16.43 12.54
N CYS A 71 -0.89 15.77 11.57
CA CYS A 71 -0.37 14.54 10.97
C CYS A 71 0.96 14.79 10.23
N GLN A 72 1.04 15.87 9.46
CA GLN A 72 2.24 16.26 8.72
C GLN A 72 3.41 16.53 9.69
N SER A 73 3.20 17.38 10.69
CA SER A 73 4.23 17.70 11.70
C SER A 73 4.71 16.45 12.44
N LEU A 74 3.79 15.54 12.81
CA LEU A 74 4.16 14.31 13.48
C LEU A 74 4.97 13.38 12.58
N PHE A 75 4.59 13.29 11.31
CA PHE A 75 5.29 12.47 10.32
C PHE A 75 6.70 13.01 10.01
N ASP A 76 6.88 14.32 9.92
CA ASP A 76 8.18 14.93 9.63
C ASP A 76 9.11 14.90 10.86
N LEU A 77 8.55 15.09 12.06
CA LEU A 77 9.31 15.01 13.32
C LEU A 77 9.86 13.60 13.58
N LYS A 78 9.07 12.57 13.26
CA LYS A 78 9.46 11.17 13.48
C LYS A 78 10.12 10.62 12.23
N ARG A 79 11.29 9.98 12.36
CA ARG A 79 11.98 9.32 11.23
C ARG A 79 11.07 8.29 10.54
N PRO A 80 10.53 8.57 9.33
CA PRO A 80 9.60 7.67 8.67
C PRO A 80 10.28 6.39 8.21
N LYS A 81 9.58 5.27 8.35
CA LYS A 81 10.00 4.00 7.78
C LYS A 81 9.42 3.88 6.39
N ALA A 82 10.29 3.72 5.41
CA ALA A 82 9.89 3.46 4.03
C ALA A 82 8.96 2.24 3.96
N TYR A 83 7.92 2.35 3.14
CA TYR A 83 7.08 1.22 2.84
C TYR A 83 7.86 0.22 1.98
N ARG A 84 7.89 -1.05 2.39
CA ARG A 84 8.49 -2.13 1.61
C ARG A 84 7.37 -3.05 1.12
N PRO A 85 7.16 -3.20 -0.20
CA PRO A 85 6.21 -4.16 -0.75
C PRO A 85 6.52 -5.56 -0.24
N GLN A 86 5.47 -6.29 0.10
CA GLN A 86 5.55 -7.63 0.69
C GLN A 86 5.88 -8.72 -0.37
N GLU A 87 6.09 -8.33 -1.62
CA GLU A 87 6.37 -9.22 -2.76
C GLU A 87 7.68 -9.99 -2.59
N THR A 88 8.59 -9.51 -1.74
CA THR A 88 9.89 -10.13 -1.42
C THR A 88 9.88 -10.93 -0.11
N ILE A 89 8.72 -11.36 0.39
CA ILE A 89 8.68 -12.22 1.60
C ILE A 89 9.18 -13.64 1.34
N ARG A 90 9.12 -14.14 0.11
CA ARG A 90 9.82 -15.39 -0.18
C ARG A 90 11.32 -15.11 -0.13
N GLY A 91 11.99 -15.69 0.86
CA GLY A 91 13.45 -15.77 0.91
C GLY A 91 13.98 -16.51 -0.32
N ARG A 92 15.30 -16.68 -0.42
CA ARG A 92 15.86 -17.55 -1.47
C ARG A 92 15.18 -18.91 -1.40
N VAL A 93 14.86 -19.45 -2.57
CA VAL A 93 14.35 -20.81 -2.71
C VAL A 93 15.23 -21.75 -1.89
N GLY A 94 14.65 -22.42 -0.90
CA GLY A 94 15.37 -23.40 -0.10
C GLY A 94 15.54 -24.69 -0.90
N ALA A 95 16.42 -25.58 -0.47
CA ALA A 95 16.66 -26.88 -1.12
C ALA A 95 15.38 -27.75 -1.28
N TRP A 96 14.29 -27.42 -0.57
CA TRP A 96 13.01 -28.14 -0.55
C TRP A 96 11.93 -27.54 -1.48
N GLU A 97 12.18 -26.42 -2.15
CA GLU A 97 11.17 -25.79 -3.03
C GLU A 97 11.09 -26.57 -4.37
N GLY A 98 10.26 -27.61 -4.36
CA GLY A 98 10.04 -28.55 -5.47
C GLY A 98 9.43 -29.88 -5.01
N GLU A 99 9.68 -30.29 -3.76
CA GLU A 99 9.02 -31.44 -3.14
C GLU A 99 7.69 -31.07 -2.47
N ALA A 100 7.62 -29.89 -1.83
CA ALA A 100 6.43 -29.46 -1.10
C ALA A 100 5.33 -28.85 -2.01
N PHE A 101 5.69 -28.37 -3.20
CA PHE A 101 4.76 -27.69 -4.12
C PHE A 101 5.03 -28.13 -5.56
N LYS A 102 4.00 -28.60 -6.28
CA LYS A 102 4.12 -29.01 -7.69
C LYS A 102 4.67 -27.87 -8.54
N ALA A 103 5.58 -28.20 -9.46
CA ALA A 103 6.12 -27.24 -10.44
C ALA A 103 4.97 -26.53 -11.18
N ARG A 104 5.08 -25.21 -11.29
CA ARG A 104 4.07 -24.37 -11.92
C ARG A 104 3.98 -24.76 -13.41
N LYS A 105 2.79 -25.09 -13.93
CA LYS A 105 2.59 -25.12 -15.38
C LYS A 105 2.88 -23.70 -15.88
N LYS A 106 3.90 -23.55 -16.72
CA LYS A 106 4.10 -22.30 -17.46
C LYS A 106 2.86 -22.14 -18.33
N THR A 107 2.01 -21.18 -18.00
CA THR A 107 1.02 -20.70 -18.96
C THR A 107 1.83 -19.92 -19.98
N ASP A 108 2.05 -20.48 -21.15
CA ASP A 108 2.61 -19.74 -22.29
C ASP A 108 1.63 -18.62 -22.63
N SER A 109 1.81 -17.47 -22.02
CA SER A 109 1.23 -16.21 -22.48
C SER A 109 2.02 -15.73 -23.70
N THR A 110 2.02 -16.56 -24.75
CA THR A 110 2.53 -16.27 -26.09
C THR A 110 1.54 -16.80 -27.14
N ALA A 111 0.24 -16.60 -26.91
CA ALA A 111 -0.82 -16.99 -27.84
C ALA A 111 -2.00 -16.00 -27.86
N SER A 112 -1.74 -14.68 -27.75
CA SER A 112 -2.80 -13.68 -27.88
C SER A 112 -2.41 -12.38 -28.61
N GLN A 113 -1.19 -12.28 -29.17
CA GLN A 113 -0.82 -11.15 -30.04
C GLN A 113 -0.90 -11.45 -31.55
N GLU A 114 -1.05 -12.71 -31.97
CA GLU A 114 -1.07 -13.08 -33.40
C GLU A 114 -2.48 -13.19 -34.02
N LYS A 115 -3.54 -12.87 -33.25
CA LYS A 115 -4.92 -12.80 -33.77
C LYS A 115 -5.49 -11.39 -33.92
N ARG A 116 -4.68 -10.34 -33.72
CA ARG A 116 -5.11 -8.94 -33.93
C ARG A 116 -4.55 -8.28 -35.18
N ASN A 117 -3.60 -8.91 -35.88
CA ASN A 117 -3.01 -8.37 -37.12
C ASN A 117 -3.63 -8.90 -38.42
N LEU A 118 -4.64 -9.78 -38.36
CA LEU A 118 -5.34 -10.31 -39.55
C LEU A 118 -6.71 -9.65 -39.82
N THR A 119 -7.17 -8.74 -38.97
CA THR A 119 -8.51 -8.11 -39.12
C THR A 119 -8.47 -6.66 -39.61
N HIS A 120 -7.29 -6.08 -39.88
CA HIS A 120 -7.16 -4.70 -40.37
C HIS A 120 -6.63 -4.57 -41.81
N GLN A 121 -6.57 -5.65 -42.60
CA GLN A 121 -6.13 -5.62 -44.01
C GLN A 121 -7.19 -6.07 -45.03
N ALA A 122 -8.47 -6.07 -44.66
CA ALA A 122 -9.56 -6.39 -45.60
C ALA A 122 -10.67 -5.34 -45.55
N SER A 123 -10.33 -4.10 -45.94
CA SER A 123 -11.33 -3.14 -46.40
C SER A 123 -10.67 -2.06 -47.27
N ASN A 124 -10.61 -2.39 -48.56
CA ASN A 124 -10.77 -1.50 -49.71
C ASN A 124 -9.65 -0.52 -50.05
N HIS A 125 -8.74 -0.98 -50.90
CA HIS A 125 -8.17 -0.17 -51.98
C HIS A 125 -8.33 -0.93 -53.31
N SER A 126 -8.38 -0.19 -54.42
CA SER A 126 -8.72 -0.53 -55.82
C SER A 126 -10.21 -0.83 -56.11
N ASP A 127 -10.87 -0.24 -57.10
CA ASP A 127 -10.45 0.67 -58.17
C ASP A 127 -11.67 1.31 -58.87
N ALA A 128 -11.40 2.40 -59.59
CA ALA A 128 -12.14 2.98 -60.73
C ALA A 128 -13.39 3.83 -60.46
#